data_AF-A0A533WU92-F1
#
_entry.id   AF-A0A533WU92-F1
#
_cell.length_a   1.000
_cell.length_b   1.000
_cell.length_c   1.000
_cell.angle_alpha   90.00
_cell.angle_beta   90.00
_cell.angle_gamma   90.00
#
_symmetry.space_group_name_H-M   'P 1'
#
loop_
_entity.id
_entity.type
_entity.pdbx_description
1 polymer ?
#
loop_
_entity_poly.entity_id
_entity_poly.type
_entity_poly.pdbx_seq_one_letter_code
_entity_poly.pdbx_strand_id
1 'polypeptide(L)'
;MCNTILAFASLSLLVLSSGQAAAQEQITLKAGSDQGTFMVEITWTPEDIGSANVFDLHFIEPETGEEIEDVVYDISIYKGGDREILLRDQTATRQEFTFDNPGSYTIRIDNIEGLGERVAIPIQVTPEFPTQTVALAVVAFGAVVIAARLNSNNFI
;
A
#
# COMPACT_ATOMS: atom_id res chain seq x y z
N MET A 1 -28.84 19.94 52.17
CA MET A 1 -27.45 19.45 52.23
C MET A 1 -27.40 18.19 51.38
N CYS A 2 -26.84 18.28 50.18
CA CYS A 2 -26.87 17.21 49.18
C CYS A 2 -25.52 16.48 49.15
N ASN A 3 -25.64 15.17 49.04
CA ASN A 3 -24.67 14.10 49.17
C ASN A 3 -23.83 13.93 47.89
N THR A 4 -22.53 13.65 47.95
CA THR A 4 -21.91 12.65 47.04
C THR A 4 -20.54 12.17 47.51
N ILE A 5 -20.42 10.84 47.53
CA ILE A 5 -19.25 10.02 47.85
C ILE A 5 -18.30 10.02 46.64
N LEU A 6 -16.99 10.27 46.87
CA LEU A 6 -15.94 10.06 45.88
C LEU A 6 -15.41 8.62 46.02
N ALA A 7 -15.55 7.82 44.96
CA ALA A 7 -14.84 6.56 44.81
C ALA A 7 -13.98 6.65 43.55
N PHE A 8 -12.65 6.65 43.73
CA PHE A 8 -11.69 6.47 42.65
C PHE A 8 -11.28 5.00 42.61
N ALA A 9 -11.69 4.28 41.57
CA ALA A 9 -11.14 2.97 41.25
C ALA A 9 -9.96 3.18 40.28
N SER A 10 -8.73 2.89 40.73
CA SER A 10 -7.56 2.85 39.85
C SER A 10 -7.56 1.53 39.08
N LEU A 11 -7.69 1.61 37.75
CA LEU A 11 -7.55 0.46 36.87
C LEU A 11 -6.08 0.38 36.42
N SER A 12 -5.33 -0.60 36.96
CA SER A 12 -3.97 -0.90 36.52
C SER A 12 -4.03 -1.70 35.22
N LEU A 13 -3.66 -1.10 34.08
CA LEU A 13 -3.57 -1.80 32.81
C LEU A 13 -2.18 -2.45 32.70
N LEU A 14 -2.14 -3.77 32.86
CA LEU A 14 -0.94 -4.58 32.66
C LEU A 14 -0.84 -4.88 31.16
N VAL A 15 -0.05 -4.09 30.44
CA VAL A 15 0.24 -4.37 29.02
C VAL A 15 1.32 -5.45 28.98
N LEU A 16 0.89 -6.70 28.77
CA LEU A 16 1.77 -7.77 28.32
C LEU A 16 2.15 -7.47 26.87
N SER A 17 3.35 -6.92 26.66
CA SER A 17 3.94 -6.83 25.33
C SER A 17 4.41 -8.23 24.91
N SER A 18 3.52 -9.01 24.33
CA SER A 18 3.94 -10.16 23.53
C SER A 18 4.67 -9.62 22.30
N GLY A 19 6.00 -9.71 22.29
CA GLY A 19 6.80 -9.51 21.10
C GLY A 19 6.44 -10.55 20.05
N GLN A 20 5.53 -10.21 19.14
CA GLN A 20 5.43 -10.87 17.85
C GLN A 20 6.29 -10.07 16.88
N ALA A 21 7.34 -10.70 16.34
CA ALA A 21 7.91 -10.26 15.08
C ALA A 21 6.75 -10.25 14.07
N ALA A 22 6.38 -9.06 13.60
CA ALA A 22 5.35 -8.93 12.58
C ALA A 22 5.86 -9.65 11.33
N ALA A 23 5.17 -10.70 10.89
CA ALA A 23 5.36 -11.20 9.54
C ALA A 23 4.97 -10.06 8.60
N GLN A 24 5.88 -9.63 7.73
CA GLN A 24 5.56 -8.68 6.66
C GLN A 24 4.48 -9.32 5.78
N GLU A 25 3.36 -8.62 5.60
CA GLU A 25 2.23 -9.11 4.83
C GLU A 25 2.57 -9.02 3.33
N GLN A 26 2.63 -10.17 2.65
CA GLN A 26 2.88 -10.22 1.22
C GLN A 26 1.58 -10.01 0.43
N ILE A 27 1.69 -9.30 -0.69
CA ILE A 27 0.58 -8.98 -1.57
C ILE A 27 0.73 -9.76 -2.88
N THR A 28 -0.23 -10.61 -3.21
CA THR A 28 -0.27 -11.31 -4.50
C THR A 28 -1.10 -10.53 -5.52
N LEU A 29 -0.51 -10.26 -6.67
CA LEU A 29 -1.10 -9.54 -7.80
C LEU A 29 -1.09 -10.45 -9.02
N LYS A 30 -2.15 -10.44 -9.83
CA LYS A 30 -2.25 -11.25 -11.06
C LYS A 30 -2.79 -10.43 -12.21
N ALA A 31 -2.20 -10.57 -13.39
CA ALA A 31 -2.72 -9.96 -14.60
C ALA A 31 -2.35 -10.76 -15.86
N GLY A 32 -3.29 -10.85 -16.78
CA GLY A 32 -3.05 -11.39 -18.11
C GLY A 32 -2.31 -10.40 -19.00
N SER A 33 -1.52 -10.93 -19.92
CA SER A 33 -0.94 -10.21 -21.05
C SER A 33 -2.02 -9.66 -21.98
N ASP A 34 -1.69 -8.62 -22.72
CA ASP A 34 -2.59 -7.96 -23.67
C ASP A 34 -2.99 -8.83 -24.86
N GLN A 35 -2.21 -9.86 -25.19
CA GLN A 35 -2.55 -10.88 -26.19
C GLN A 35 -3.08 -12.18 -25.56
N GLY A 36 -2.96 -12.33 -24.24
CA GLY A 36 -3.53 -13.44 -23.48
C GLY A 36 -2.70 -14.72 -23.49
N THR A 37 -1.46 -14.71 -24.00
CA THR A 37 -0.57 -15.88 -24.00
C THR A 37 -0.05 -16.19 -22.60
N PHE A 38 0.17 -15.15 -21.80
CA PHE A 38 0.74 -15.24 -20.46
C PHE A 38 -0.21 -14.69 -19.40
N MET A 39 -0.24 -15.34 -18.24
CA MET A 39 -0.68 -14.76 -16.97
C MET A 39 0.56 -14.51 -16.12
N VAL A 40 0.74 -13.30 -15.60
CA VAL A 40 1.83 -12.98 -14.68
C VAL A 40 1.25 -12.83 -13.28
N GLU A 41 1.80 -13.61 -12.37
CA GLU A 41 1.58 -13.50 -10.93
C GLU A 41 2.81 -12.84 -10.29
N ILE A 42 2.57 -11.82 -9.47
CA ILE A 42 3.62 -11.12 -8.71
C ILE A 42 3.29 -11.22 -7.24
N THR A 43 4.21 -11.80 -6.46
CA THR A 43 4.19 -11.70 -5.00
C THR A 43 5.08 -10.55 -4.59
N TRP A 44 4.49 -9.53 -3.99
CA TRP A 44 5.17 -8.33 -3.53
C TRP A 44 5.31 -8.35 -2.01
N THR A 45 6.54 -8.27 -1.52
CA THR A 45 6.82 -7.94 -0.11
C THR A 45 7.06 -6.43 -0.03
N PRO A 46 6.09 -5.65 0.51
CA PRO A 46 6.25 -4.22 0.67
C PRO A 46 7.30 -3.89 1.73
N GLU A 47 7.95 -2.75 1.53
CA GLU A 47 8.94 -2.18 2.43
C GLU A 47 8.79 -0.66 2.49
N ASP A 48 9.37 -0.06 3.52
CA ASP A 48 9.34 1.38 3.75
C ASP A 48 9.85 2.18 2.53
N ILE A 49 9.41 3.44 2.43
CA ILE A 49 9.95 4.37 1.43
C ILE A 49 11.46 4.51 1.63
N GLY A 50 12.22 4.36 0.54
CA GLY A 50 13.68 4.33 0.58
C GLY A 50 14.29 2.95 0.86
N SER A 51 13.48 1.93 1.15
CA SER A 51 13.90 0.54 1.29
C SER A 51 13.59 -0.29 0.04
N ALA A 52 14.34 -1.38 -0.15
CA ALA A 52 14.15 -2.28 -1.28
C ALA A 52 12.88 -3.12 -1.09
N ASN A 53 11.90 -2.89 -1.94
CA ASN A 53 10.72 -3.73 -2.06
C ASN A 53 11.07 -4.95 -2.92
N VAL A 54 10.55 -6.11 -2.55
CA VAL A 54 10.84 -7.37 -3.24
C VAL A 54 9.63 -7.79 -4.07
N PHE A 55 9.87 -8.19 -5.31
CA PHE A 55 8.87 -8.73 -6.21
C PHE A 55 9.35 -10.08 -6.72
N ASP A 56 8.59 -11.13 -6.43
CA ASP A 56 8.79 -12.47 -6.97
C ASP A 56 7.75 -12.69 -8.08
N LEU A 57 8.20 -12.94 -9.31
CA LEU A 57 7.40 -13.05 -10.53
C LEU A 57 7.28 -14.51 -10.96
N HIS A 58 6.07 -14.91 -11.33
CA HIS A 58 5.75 -16.21 -11.93
C HIS A 58 4.97 -15.99 -13.23
N PHE A 59 5.40 -16.67 -14.29
CA PHE A 59 4.73 -16.67 -15.59
C PHE A 59 3.94 -17.97 -15.72
N ILE A 60 2.67 -17.87 -16.11
CA ILE A 60 1.73 -18.99 -16.09
C ILE A 60 1.05 -19.08 -17.45
N GLU A 61 0.97 -20.27 -18.02
CA GLU A 61 0.15 -20.54 -19.19
C GLU A 61 -1.34 -20.53 -18.76
N PRO A 62 -2.17 -19.62 -19.29
CA PRO A 62 -3.50 -19.39 -18.75
C PRO A 62 -4.49 -20.55 -19.00
N GLU A 63 -4.24 -21.40 -20.00
CA GLU A 63 -5.11 -22.54 -20.31
C GLU A 63 -4.89 -23.72 -19.38
N THR A 64 -3.63 -24.04 -19.10
CA THR A 64 -3.22 -25.22 -18.30
C THR A 64 -3.00 -24.88 -16.83
N GLY A 65 -2.65 -23.62 -16.53
CA GLY A 65 -2.19 -23.17 -15.22
C GLY A 65 -0.77 -23.61 -14.89
N GLU A 66 -0.02 -24.11 -15.88
CA GLU A 66 1.38 -24.50 -15.70
C GLU A 66 2.29 -23.28 -15.63
N GLU A 67 3.27 -23.33 -14.74
CA GLU A 67 4.31 -22.31 -14.65
C GLU A 67 5.30 -22.46 -15.81
N ILE A 68 5.67 -21.33 -16.41
CA ILE A 68 6.64 -21.22 -17.48
C ILE A 68 7.94 -20.71 -16.85
N GLU A 69 8.96 -21.56 -16.83
CA GLU A 69 10.28 -21.26 -16.28
C GLU A 69 11.20 -20.58 -17.31
N ASP A 70 12.29 -19.97 -16.83
CA ASP A 70 13.36 -19.37 -17.64
C ASP A 70 12.92 -18.29 -18.66
N VAL A 71 11.81 -17.60 -18.35
CA VAL A 71 11.23 -16.57 -19.21
C VAL A 71 12.13 -15.33 -19.32
N VAL A 72 12.36 -14.86 -20.55
CA VAL A 72 13.04 -13.59 -20.83
C VAL A 72 12.00 -12.46 -20.95
N TYR A 73 12.21 -11.35 -20.25
CA TYR A 73 11.27 -10.22 -20.26
C TYR A 73 11.94 -8.87 -19.99
N ASP A 74 11.24 -7.79 -20.33
CA ASP A 74 11.58 -6.43 -19.91
C ASP A 74 10.68 -6.04 -18.73
N ILE A 75 11.23 -5.35 -17.73
CA ILE A 75 10.45 -4.77 -16.62
C ILE A 75 10.64 -3.27 -16.54
N SER A 76 9.55 -2.55 -16.38
CA SER A 76 9.58 -1.11 -16.19
C SER A 76 8.58 -0.65 -15.14
N ILE A 77 8.94 0.43 -14.45
CA ILE A 77 8.10 1.06 -13.42
C ILE A 77 7.75 2.47 -13.87
N TYR A 78 6.46 2.78 -13.82
CA TYR A 78 5.92 4.09 -14.15
C TYR A 78 5.29 4.76 -12.95
N LYS A 79 5.44 6.08 -12.89
CA LYS A 79 4.74 6.95 -11.94
C LYS A 79 4.12 8.12 -12.69
N GLY A 80 2.81 8.30 -12.56
CA GLY A 80 2.11 9.41 -13.24
C GLY A 80 2.24 9.41 -14.77
N GLY A 81 2.57 8.27 -15.39
CA GLY A 81 2.79 8.14 -16.83
C GLY A 81 4.26 8.28 -17.27
N ASP A 82 5.13 8.77 -16.39
CA ASP A 82 6.57 8.84 -16.63
C ASP A 82 7.24 7.52 -16.23
N ARG A 83 8.20 7.06 -17.04
CA ARG A 83 8.97 5.84 -16.75
C ARG A 83 10.15 6.17 -15.85
N GLU A 84 10.15 5.62 -14.64
CA GLU A 84 11.23 5.81 -13.67
C GLU A 84 12.32 4.74 -13.81
N ILE A 85 11.93 3.48 -14.03
CA ILE A 85 12.86 2.34 -14.13
C ILE A 85 12.61 1.57 -15.44
N LEU A 86 13.68 1.08 -16.06
CA LEU A 86 13.65 0.12 -17.15
C LEU A 86 14.83 -0.84 -17.03
N LEU A 87 14.53 -2.13 -16.93
CA LEU A 87 15.48 -3.22 -17.05
C LEU A 87 15.05 -4.09 -18.22
N ARG A 88 15.98 -4.45 -19.10
CA ARG A 88 15.70 -5.25 -20.31
C ARG A 88 16.33 -6.62 -20.23
N ASP A 89 15.78 -7.58 -20.97
CA ASP A 89 16.35 -8.92 -21.12
C ASP A 89 16.60 -9.61 -19.75
N GLN A 90 15.66 -9.42 -18.82
CA GLN A 90 15.70 -10.03 -17.49
C GLN A 90 15.28 -11.49 -17.58
N THR A 91 15.93 -12.33 -16.77
CA THR A 91 15.57 -13.75 -16.59
C THR A 91 15.33 -14.11 -15.13
N ALA A 92 15.75 -13.26 -14.19
CA ALA A 92 15.54 -13.50 -12.77
C ALA A 92 14.06 -13.28 -12.43
N THR A 93 13.46 -14.24 -11.73
CA THR A 93 12.09 -14.14 -11.22
C THR A 93 11.97 -13.21 -10.01
N ARG A 94 13.06 -13.03 -9.25
CA ARG A 94 13.11 -12.11 -8.12
C ARG A 94 13.71 -10.76 -8.53
N GLN A 95 12.99 -9.68 -8.26
CA GLN A 95 13.37 -8.31 -8.56
C GLN A 95 13.26 -7.45 -7.29
N GLU A 96 14.17 -6.48 -7.16
CA GLU A 96 14.19 -5.56 -6.03
C GLU A 96 14.16 -4.12 -6.53
N PHE A 97 13.22 -3.32 -6.02
CA PHE A 97 13.07 -1.93 -6.39
C PHE A 97 12.88 -1.05 -5.16
N THR A 98 13.54 0.10 -5.13
CA THR A 98 13.35 1.11 -4.10
C THR A 98 12.44 2.21 -4.63
N PHE A 99 11.41 2.54 -3.87
CA PHE A 99 10.54 3.68 -4.17
C PHE A 99 10.92 4.85 -3.27
N ASP A 100 11.28 5.98 -3.88
CA ASP A 100 11.69 7.20 -3.14
C ASP A 100 10.49 7.99 -2.60
N ASN A 101 9.30 7.70 -3.09
CA ASN A 101 8.10 8.46 -2.78
C ASN A 101 6.88 7.53 -2.74
N PRO A 102 5.93 7.77 -1.83
CA PRO A 102 4.66 7.06 -1.88
C PRO A 102 3.84 7.49 -3.10
N GLY A 103 2.90 6.64 -3.51
CA GLY A 103 2.00 6.95 -4.62
C GLY A 103 1.57 5.73 -5.41
N SER A 104 0.79 6.00 -6.45
CA SER A 104 0.37 4.98 -7.40
C SER A 104 1.45 4.79 -8.47
N TYR A 105 1.86 3.54 -8.65
CA TYR A 105 2.81 3.13 -9.67
C TYR A 105 2.18 2.11 -10.60
N THR A 106 2.79 1.89 -11.75
CA THR A 106 2.45 0.77 -12.64
C THR A 106 3.71 -0.01 -12.94
N ILE A 107 3.72 -1.28 -12.55
CA ILE A 107 4.71 -2.24 -13.00
C ILE A 107 4.27 -2.73 -14.37
N ARG A 108 5.16 -2.67 -15.35
CA ARG A 108 4.97 -3.26 -16.67
C ARG A 108 5.97 -4.35 -16.91
N ILE A 109 5.47 -5.49 -17.35
CA ILE A 109 6.26 -6.58 -17.90
C ILE A 109 6.01 -6.53 -19.41
N ASP A 110 7.05 -6.23 -20.18
CA ASP A 110 7.00 -6.04 -21.62
C ASP A 110 7.86 -7.11 -22.31
N ASN A 111 7.62 -7.34 -23.60
CA ASN A 111 8.47 -8.16 -24.46
C ASN A 111 8.75 -9.58 -23.92
N ILE A 112 7.74 -10.19 -23.29
CA ILE A 112 7.81 -11.55 -22.75
C ILE A 112 8.15 -12.53 -23.89
N GLU A 113 9.22 -13.31 -23.73
CA GLU A 113 9.76 -14.24 -24.74
C GLU A 113 10.02 -13.60 -26.12
N GLY A 114 10.26 -12.28 -26.16
CA GLY A 114 10.46 -11.56 -27.42
C GLY A 114 9.20 -11.38 -28.27
N LEU A 115 8.02 -11.67 -27.73
CA LEU A 115 6.73 -11.63 -28.45
C LEU A 115 6.11 -10.22 -28.50
N GLY A 116 6.72 -9.24 -27.82
CA GLY A 116 6.19 -7.88 -27.72
C GLY A 116 4.91 -7.75 -26.89
N GLU A 117 4.51 -8.80 -26.17
CA GLU A 117 3.37 -8.80 -25.25
C GLU A 117 3.63 -7.94 -24.01
N ARG A 118 2.54 -7.43 -23.42
CA ARG A 118 2.59 -6.57 -22.25
C ARG A 118 1.61 -7.01 -21.16
N VAL A 119 2.09 -6.99 -19.92
CA VAL A 119 1.29 -6.96 -18.70
C VAL A 119 1.49 -5.62 -18.00
N ALA A 120 0.41 -5.04 -17.46
CA ALA A 120 0.47 -3.81 -16.67
C ALA A 120 -0.31 -3.98 -15.36
N ILE A 121 0.38 -3.83 -14.23
CA ILE A 121 -0.17 -4.03 -12.89
C ILE A 121 -0.05 -2.72 -12.10
N PRO A 122 -1.17 -2.07 -11.76
CA PRO A 122 -1.15 -0.91 -10.88
C PRO A 122 -0.88 -1.36 -9.44
N ILE A 123 0.01 -0.64 -8.76
CA ILE A 123 0.28 -0.83 -7.33
C ILE A 123 0.16 0.50 -6.59
N GLN A 124 -0.14 0.41 -5.29
CA GLN A 124 -0.18 1.56 -4.40
C GLN A 124 0.92 1.42 -3.36
N VAL A 125 1.99 2.21 -3.51
CA VAL A 125 3.06 2.28 -2.52
C VAL A 125 2.66 3.28 -1.44
N THR A 126 2.60 2.82 -0.20
CA THR A 126 2.30 3.64 0.97
C THR A 126 3.51 3.68 1.90
N PRO A 127 3.73 4.77 2.65
CA PRO A 127 4.64 4.72 3.78
C PRO A 127 4.05 3.75 4.81
N GLU A 128 4.81 2.76 5.28
CA GLU A 128 4.39 2.07 6.50
C GLU A 128 4.62 3.01 7.67
N PHE A 129 3.59 3.24 8.47
CA PHE A 129 3.81 3.82 9.78
C PHE A 129 4.06 2.65 10.72
N PRO A 130 5.10 2.69 11.58
CA PRO A 130 5.24 1.68 12.61
C PRO A 130 3.92 1.64 13.39
N THR A 131 3.28 0.47 13.41
CA THR A 131 1.96 0.17 13.97
C THR A 131 1.80 0.54 15.46
N GLN A 132 2.87 1.04 16.09
CA GLN A 132 2.87 1.59 17.44
C GLN A 132 2.47 3.07 17.53
N THR A 133 2.28 3.78 16.40
CA THR A 133 1.89 5.20 16.40
C THR A 133 0.45 5.42 15.95
N VAL A 134 -0.52 4.71 16.54
CA VAL A 134 -1.87 5.27 16.65
C VAL A 134 -1.86 6.21 17.86
N ALA A 135 -1.17 7.35 17.71
CA ALA A 135 -1.24 8.45 18.67
C ALA A 135 -2.52 9.24 18.40
N LEU A 136 -3.49 9.07 19.30
CA LEU A 136 -4.70 9.87 19.52
C LEU A 136 -4.70 11.25 18.83
N ALA A 137 -5.43 11.40 17.73
CA ALA A 137 -5.86 12.72 17.27
C ALA A 137 -7.07 13.17 18.12
N VAL A 138 -6.81 13.64 19.35
CA VAL A 138 -7.76 14.49 20.08
C VAL A 138 -7.71 15.87 19.44
N VAL A 139 -8.62 16.14 18.52
CA VAL A 139 -8.87 17.52 18.10
C VAL A 139 -9.88 18.12 19.06
N ALA A 140 -9.35 18.70 20.14
CA ALA A 140 -10.08 19.68 20.93
C ALA A 140 -10.11 20.99 20.14
N PHE A 141 -11.18 21.24 19.38
CA PHE A 141 -11.54 22.62 19.04
C PHE A 141 -12.57 23.13 20.05
N GLY A 142 -12.04 23.95 20.95
CA GLY A 142 -12.79 24.66 21.97
C GLY A 142 -13.82 25.62 21.38
N ALA A 143 -14.85 25.86 22.18
CA ALA A 143 -15.89 26.84 21.92
C ALA A 143 -15.32 28.26 21.80
N VAL A 144 -15.76 28.99 20.78
CA VAL A 144 -15.92 30.45 20.85
C VAL A 144 -17.36 30.77 20.43
N VAL A 145 -18.15 31.13 21.43
CA VAL A 145 -19.43 31.83 21.29
C VAL A 145 -19.11 33.32 21.08
N ILE A 146 -19.83 34.02 20.19
CA ILE A 146 -20.58 35.27 20.46
C ILE A 146 -20.97 36.02 19.17
N ALA A 147 -22.28 36.27 19.10
CA ALA A 147 -23.04 37.37 18.48
C ALA A 147 -22.97 37.62 16.96
N ALA A 148 -24.14 37.57 16.29
CA ALA A 148 -25.05 38.72 16.21
C ALA A 148 -26.09 38.53 15.10
N ARG A 149 -27.36 38.28 15.46
CA ARG A 149 -28.56 38.83 14.79
C ARG A 149 -29.75 38.78 15.75
N LEU A 150 -29.74 39.70 16.71
CA LEU A 150 -30.96 40.21 17.35
C LEU A 150 -30.92 41.72 17.22
N ASN A 151 -31.57 42.24 16.17
CA ASN A 151 -32.03 43.62 16.02
C ASN A 151 -32.73 43.70 14.66
N SER A 152 -33.98 44.09 14.46
CA SER A 152 -35.13 44.43 15.30
C SER A 152 -36.34 44.37 14.36
N ASN A 153 -37.55 44.15 14.88
CA ASN A 153 -38.64 45.10 14.69
C ASN A 153 -39.85 44.77 15.59
N ASN A 154 -40.22 45.79 16.33
CA ASN A 154 -41.34 45.97 17.24
C ASN A 154 -42.74 45.67 16.64
N PHE A 155 -43.62 45.17 17.52
CA PHE A 155 -45.03 45.53 17.77
C PHE A 155 -45.94 46.06 16.64
N ILE A 156 -47.05 45.34 16.43
CA ILE A 156 -48.43 45.86 16.46
C ILE A 156 -49.25 44.89 17.31
#